data_AF-A0A7D9IA32-F1
#
_entry.id   AF-A0A7D9IA32-F1
#
_cell.length_a   1.000
_cell.length_b   1.000
_cell.length_c   1.000
_cell.angle_alpha   90.00
_cell.angle_beta   90.00
_cell.angle_gamma   90.00
#
_symmetry.space_group_name_H-M   'P 1'
#
loop_
_entity.id
_entity.type
_entity.pdbx_description
1 polymer ?
#
loop_
_entity_poly.entity_id
_entity_poly.type
_entity_poly.pdbx_seq_one_letter_code
_entity_poly.pdbx_strand_id
1 'polypeptide(L)'
;MFPIQLARASFEEIVTGSAGNDHDCLMQSFLSLLPPGEEQILANALSGRKFDQNEVVDILSEFEVGVLPTPSNITSTIIQVAKAELIHKPYIALKKIQETMPQFWKAISRAHIEVMYQLTYPSKENVLKILSSTPADGSEERVFQWLCRYVKESDGDVLGNLVRFVTASSVVIPGECISVRYEAMPLLAMRPKSKTCFKILVLPKCYNTFRSMKDNLDFYLRNQSQWDLED
;
A
#
# COMPACT_ATOMS: atom_id res chain seq x y z
N MET A 1 -15.86 -4.73 -0.90
CA MET A 1 -14.50 -4.17 -0.80
C MET A 1 -13.65 -5.16 0.00
N PHE A 2 -12.49 -5.56 -0.52
CA PHE A 2 -11.60 -6.49 0.16
C PHE A 2 -10.76 -5.73 1.22
N PRO A 3 -10.59 -6.24 2.45
CA PRO A 3 -9.98 -5.49 3.54
C PRO A 3 -8.45 -5.53 3.48
N ILE A 4 -7.85 -4.94 2.44
CA ILE A 4 -6.38 -5.01 2.23
C ILE A 4 -5.56 -4.24 3.28
N GLN A 5 -6.22 -3.42 4.10
CA GLN A 5 -5.60 -2.70 5.21
C GLN A 5 -5.48 -3.56 6.47
N LEU A 6 -6.10 -4.75 6.50
CA LEU A 6 -5.82 -5.73 7.52
C LEU A 6 -4.48 -6.41 7.18
N ALA A 7 -3.70 -6.75 8.20
CA ALA A 7 -2.51 -7.57 8.00
C ALA A 7 -2.88 -8.89 7.31
N ARG A 8 -2.10 -9.31 6.29
CA ARG A 8 -2.41 -10.50 5.49
C ARG A 8 -2.56 -11.73 6.37
N ALA A 9 -1.66 -11.93 7.35
CA ALA A 9 -1.75 -13.05 8.29
C ALA A 9 -3.06 -13.05 9.09
N SER A 10 -3.51 -11.89 9.59
CA SER A 10 -4.80 -11.79 10.29
C SER A 10 -5.97 -12.13 9.37
N PHE A 11 -5.94 -11.70 8.11
CA PHE A 11 -6.98 -12.05 7.14
C PHE A 11 -6.97 -13.54 6.77
N GLU A 12 -5.79 -14.12 6.57
CA GLU A 12 -5.60 -15.56 6.37
C GLU A 12 -6.14 -16.35 7.57
N GLU A 13 -5.96 -15.87 8.79
CA GLU A 13 -6.49 -16.49 9.99
C GLU A 13 -8.03 -16.47 10.00
N ILE A 14 -8.65 -15.34 9.65
CA ILE A 14 -10.10 -15.24 9.58
C ILE A 14 -10.67 -16.23 8.55
N VAL A 15 -10.06 -16.32 7.36
CA VAL A 15 -10.58 -17.13 6.25
C VAL A 15 -10.28 -18.61 6.42
N THR A 16 -9.07 -18.96 6.87
CA THR A 16 -8.56 -20.35 6.85
C THR A 16 -8.33 -20.95 8.24
N GLY A 17 -8.19 -20.12 9.28
CA GLY A 17 -7.81 -20.56 10.63
C GLY A 17 -6.42 -21.19 10.71
N SER A 18 -5.53 -20.87 9.75
CA SER A 18 -4.25 -21.57 9.57
C SER A 18 -3.04 -20.66 9.40
N ALA A 19 -3.20 -19.34 9.58
CA ALA A 19 -2.10 -18.39 9.39
C ALA A 19 -0.97 -18.61 10.40
N GLY A 20 -1.29 -19.17 11.58
CA GLY A 20 -0.30 -19.57 12.58
C GLY A 20 0.74 -20.59 12.09
N ASN A 21 0.47 -21.31 11.00
CA ASN A 21 1.42 -22.27 10.42
C ASN A 21 2.30 -21.66 9.33
N ASP A 22 2.02 -20.41 8.95
CA ASP A 22 2.72 -19.75 7.87
C ASP A 22 3.70 -18.70 8.35
N HIS A 23 4.92 -19.15 8.62
CA HIS A 23 5.95 -18.31 9.21
C HIS A 23 6.35 -17.15 8.29
N ASP A 24 6.44 -17.38 6.98
CA ASP A 24 6.79 -16.32 6.03
C ASP A 24 5.72 -15.23 5.98
N CYS A 25 4.44 -15.61 5.96
CA CYS A 25 3.34 -14.66 5.98
C CYS A 25 3.27 -13.88 7.28
N LEU A 26 3.47 -14.54 8.42
CA LEU A 26 3.53 -13.89 9.73
C LEU A 26 4.65 -12.85 9.79
N MET A 27 5.86 -13.23 9.39
CA MET A 27 7.01 -12.33 9.40
C MET A 27 6.78 -11.14 8.46
N GLN A 28 6.38 -11.38 7.22
CA GLN A 28 6.13 -10.30 6.25
C GLN A 28 5.00 -9.36 6.73
N SER A 29 3.92 -9.92 7.28
CA SER A 29 2.81 -9.12 7.80
C SER A 29 3.24 -8.27 8.99
N PHE A 30 4.05 -8.82 9.89
CA PHE A 30 4.56 -8.08 11.05
C PHE A 30 5.50 -6.95 10.62
N LEU A 31 6.47 -7.25 9.75
CA LEU A 31 7.39 -6.25 9.21
C LEU A 31 6.66 -5.08 8.55
N SER A 32 5.58 -5.36 7.80
CA SER A 32 4.80 -4.31 7.12
C SER A 32 4.02 -3.37 8.04
N LEU A 33 3.92 -3.68 9.34
CA LEU A 33 3.30 -2.81 10.34
C LEU A 33 4.28 -1.84 11.00
N LEU A 34 5.59 -2.09 10.84
CA LEU A 34 6.63 -1.29 11.47
C LEU A 34 6.91 -0.02 10.66
N PRO A 35 7.40 1.05 11.30
CA PRO A 35 7.99 2.17 10.59
C PRO A 35 9.10 1.71 9.64
N PRO A 36 9.28 2.36 8.46
CA PRO A 36 10.25 1.90 7.45
C PRO A 36 11.69 1.72 7.95
N GLY A 37 12.11 2.52 8.93
CA GLY A 37 13.43 2.38 9.56
C GLY A 37 13.56 1.08 10.37
N GLU A 38 12.55 0.77 11.18
CA GLU A 38 12.52 -0.43 12.03
C GLU A 38 12.33 -1.70 11.20
N GLU A 39 11.44 -1.65 10.19
CA GLU A 39 11.26 -2.71 9.21
C GLU A 39 12.62 -3.11 8.61
N GLN A 40 13.40 -2.12 8.16
CA GLN A 40 14.69 -2.36 7.52
C GLN A 40 15.72 -2.96 8.48
N ILE A 41 15.72 -2.56 9.75
CA ILE A 41 16.60 -3.12 10.80
C ILE A 41 16.27 -4.59 11.02
N LEU A 42 15.01 -4.93 11.24
CA LEU A 42 14.59 -6.32 11.46
C LEU A 42 14.76 -7.19 10.21
N ALA A 43 14.47 -6.65 9.02
CA ALA A 43 14.70 -7.36 7.75
C ALA A 43 16.19 -7.70 7.55
N ASN A 44 17.10 -6.79 7.92
CA ASN A 44 18.53 -7.07 7.89
C ASN A 44 18.91 -8.17 8.90
N ALA A 45 18.37 -8.13 10.11
CA ALA A 45 18.62 -9.16 11.12
C ALA A 45 18.15 -10.56 10.66
N LEU A 46 16.96 -10.63 10.05
CA LEU A 46 16.39 -11.87 9.50
C LEU A 46 17.16 -12.42 8.29
N SER A 47 17.87 -11.56 7.55
CA SER A 47 18.73 -11.99 6.43
C SER A 47 20.04 -12.67 6.86
N GLY A 48 20.27 -12.82 8.17
CA GLY A 48 21.49 -13.43 8.73
C GLY A 48 22.72 -12.51 8.69
N ARG A 49 22.52 -11.24 8.34
CA ARG A 49 23.59 -10.22 8.41
C ARG A 49 23.87 -9.87 9.87
N LYS A 50 25.09 -9.39 10.14
CA LYS A 50 25.40 -8.81 11.45
C LYS A 50 24.52 -7.58 11.66
N PHE A 51 23.78 -7.56 12.76
CA PHE A 51 22.90 -6.47 13.16
C PHE A 51 23.32 -5.91 14.53
N ASP A 52 22.91 -4.69 14.83
CA ASP A 52 23.07 -4.13 16.17
C ASP A 52 22.00 -4.73 17.08
N GLN A 53 22.43 -5.45 18.11
CA GLN A 53 21.52 -6.11 19.04
C GLN A 53 20.70 -5.10 19.84
N ASN A 54 21.25 -3.92 20.13
CA ASN A 54 20.55 -2.90 20.90
C ASN A 54 19.39 -2.33 20.09
N GLU A 55 19.59 -2.01 18.80
CA GLU A 55 18.53 -1.53 17.93
C GLU A 55 17.37 -2.54 17.82
N VAL A 56 17.69 -3.83 17.69
CA VAL A 56 16.66 -4.89 17.63
C VAL A 56 15.95 -5.04 18.98
N VAL A 57 16.68 -4.94 20.11
CA VAL A 57 16.08 -4.98 21.44
C VAL A 57 15.14 -3.80 21.65
N ASP A 58 15.53 -2.60 21.23
CA ASP A 58 14.72 -1.39 21.36
C ASP A 58 13.39 -1.55 20.62
N ILE A 59 13.43 -2.01 19.36
CA ILE A 59 12.21 -2.30 18.58
C ILE A 59 11.36 -3.37 19.26
N LEU A 60 11.97 -4.48 19.71
CA LEU A 60 11.24 -5.61 20.28
C LEU A 60 10.73 -5.37 21.71
N SER A 61 11.22 -4.34 22.38
CA SER A 61 10.82 -3.99 23.75
C SER A 61 9.33 -3.63 23.85
N GLU A 62 8.74 -3.09 22.78
CA GLU A 62 7.32 -2.74 22.69
C GLU A 62 6.40 -3.98 22.65
N PHE A 63 6.95 -5.14 22.31
CA PHE A 63 6.21 -6.39 22.08
C PHE A 63 6.37 -7.41 23.21
N GLU A 64 6.79 -6.97 24.41
CA GLU A 64 6.94 -7.80 25.61
C GLU A 64 7.86 -9.02 25.41
N VAL A 65 8.88 -8.87 24.56
CA VAL A 65 9.83 -9.96 24.28
C VAL A 65 10.77 -10.17 25.47
N GLY A 66 10.59 -11.28 26.19
CA GLY A 66 11.42 -11.64 27.35
C GLY A 66 12.76 -12.31 27.03
N VAL A 67 13.14 -12.41 25.75
CA VAL A 67 14.34 -13.13 25.29
C VAL A 67 15.23 -12.18 24.49
N LEU A 68 16.52 -12.14 24.83
CA LEU A 68 17.48 -11.34 24.06
C LEU A 68 17.62 -11.88 22.62
N PRO A 69 17.44 -11.03 21.59
CA PRO A 69 17.55 -11.43 20.20
C PRO A 69 18.99 -11.75 19.85
N THR A 70 19.22 -12.90 19.23
CA THR A 70 20.52 -13.38 18.73
C THR A 70 20.35 -13.85 17.28
N PRO A 71 21.44 -13.98 16.52
CA PRO A 71 21.36 -14.55 15.17
C PRO A 71 20.72 -15.94 15.10
N SER A 72 20.79 -16.72 16.19
CA SER A 72 20.23 -18.07 16.25
C SER A 72 18.75 -18.12 16.64
N ASN A 73 18.21 -17.09 17.30
CA ASN A 73 16.82 -17.09 17.77
C ASN A 73 15.93 -16.03 17.11
N ILE A 74 16.50 -15.02 16.43
CA ILE A 74 15.76 -13.86 15.92
C ILE A 74 14.55 -14.26 15.09
N THR A 75 14.70 -15.20 14.16
CA THR A 75 13.60 -15.70 13.34
C THR A 75 12.47 -16.27 14.19
N SER A 76 12.78 -17.13 15.16
CA SER A 76 11.76 -17.70 16.05
C SER A 76 11.10 -16.65 16.94
N THR A 77 11.86 -15.66 17.39
CA THR A 77 11.37 -14.53 18.19
C THR A 77 10.38 -13.69 17.38
N ILE A 78 10.74 -13.29 16.15
CA ILE A 78 9.85 -12.52 15.28
C ILE A 78 8.57 -13.31 14.95
N ILE A 79 8.67 -14.61 14.69
CA ILE A 79 7.47 -15.45 14.45
C ILE A 79 6.56 -15.46 15.68
N GLN A 80 7.12 -15.57 16.89
CA GLN A 80 6.34 -15.55 18.14
C GLN A 80 5.64 -14.20 18.34
N VAL A 81 6.36 -13.10 18.14
CA VAL A 81 5.80 -11.74 18.21
C VAL A 81 4.69 -11.57 17.17
N ALA A 82 4.95 -11.94 15.92
CA ALA A 82 3.95 -11.86 14.85
C ALA A 82 2.68 -12.66 15.19
N LYS A 83 2.80 -13.87 15.74
CA LYS A 83 1.63 -14.65 16.20
C LYS A 83 0.88 -13.95 17.34
N ALA A 84 1.61 -13.39 18.31
CA ALA A 84 1.02 -12.66 19.41
C ALA A 84 0.22 -11.45 18.92
N GLU A 85 0.83 -10.58 18.11
CA GLU A 85 0.23 -9.33 17.64
C GLU A 85 -0.88 -9.54 16.61
N LEU A 86 -0.67 -10.44 15.63
CA LEU A 86 -1.54 -10.54 14.46
C LEU A 86 -2.69 -11.53 14.66
N ILE A 87 -2.55 -12.47 15.60
CA ILE A 87 -3.52 -13.56 15.82
C ILE A 87 -4.03 -13.56 17.25
N HIS A 88 -3.16 -13.68 18.25
CA HIS A 88 -3.60 -13.92 19.63
C HIS A 88 -4.27 -12.70 20.28
N LYS A 89 -3.62 -11.53 20.23
CA LYS A 89 -4.18 -10.28 20.77
C LYS A 89 -5.53 -9.92 20.11
N PRO A 90 -5.69 -9.95 18.78
CA PRO A 90 -6.97 -9.67 18.14
C PRO A 90 -7.91 -10.90 18.05
N TYR A 91 -7.60 -12.04 18.68
CA TYR A 91 -8.28 -13.32 18.46
C TYR A 91 -9.81 -13.23 18.54
N ILE A 92 -10.34 -12.55 19.56
CA ILE A 92 -11.79 -12.39 19.76
C ILE A 92 -12.42 -11.64 18.57
N ALA A 93 -11.77 -10.59 18.07
CA ALA A 93 -12.26 -9.84 16.92
C ALA A 93 -12.19 -10.67 15.64
N LEU A 94 -11.07 -11.36 15.39
CA LEU A 94 -10.91 -12.23 14.22
C LEU A 94 -11.99 -13.33 14.19
N LYS A 95 -12.22 -13.98 15.33
CA LYS A 95 -13.23 -15.04 15.47
C LYS A 95 -14.65 -14.54 15.21
N LYS A 96 -15.02 -13.36 15.73
CA LYS A 96 -16.33 -12.75 15.47
C LYS A 96 -16.53 -12.44 13.98
N ILE A 97 -15.51 -11.93 13.30
CA ILE A 97 -15.58 -11.70 11.85
C ILE A 97 -15.79 -13.04 11.13
N GLN A 98 -15.01 -14.06 11.48
CA GLN A 98 -15.11 -15.40 10.91
C GLN A 98 -16.51 -16.01 11.08
N GLU A 99 -17.12 -15.88 12.26
CA GLU A 99 -18.48 -16.39 12.55
C GLU A 99 -19.55 -15.72 11.66
N THR A 100 -19.32 -14.48 11.24
CA THR A 100 -20.22 -13.72 10.35
C THR A 100 -19.86 -13.82 8.86
N MET A 101 -18.75 -14.50 8.51
CA MET A 101 -18.30 -14.56 7.12
C MET A 101 -19.25 -15.40 6.26
N PRO A 102 -19.68 -14.87 5.09
CA PRO A 102 -20.45 -15.63 4.12
C PRO A 102 -19.77 -16.94 3.69
N GLN A 103 -20.56 -17.96 3.36
CA GLN A 103 -20.06 -19.29 2.93
C GLN A 103 -19.10 -19.22 1.74
N PHE A 104 -19.22 -18.21 0.88
CA PHE A 104 -18.29 -17.95 -0.23
C PHE A 104 -16.81 -17.93 0.22
N TRP A 105 -16.52 -17.35 1.40
CA TRP A 105 -15.15 -17.26 1.91
C TRP A 105 -14.53 -18.61 2.24
N LYS A 106 -15.33 -19.65 2.52
CA LYS A 106 -14.81 -20.99 2.81
C LYS A 106 -14.15 -21.67 1.62
N ALA A 107 -14.44 -21.22 0.39
CA ALA A 107 -13.79 -21.70 -0.82
C ALA A 107 -12.47 -20.98 -1.14
N ILE A 108 -12.16 -19.89 -0.41
CA ILE A 108 -10.98 -19.09 -0.63
C ILE A 108 -9.78 -19.74 0.08
N SER A 109 -8.75 -20.06 -0.70
CA SER A 109 -7.48 -20.57 -0.17
C SER A 109 -6.49 -19.44 0.09
N ARG A 110 -5.41 -19.75 0.82
CA ARG A 110 -4.30 -18.84 1.06
C ARG A 110 -3.70 -18.26 -0.23
N ALA A 111 -3.54 -19.08 -1.27
CA ALA A 111 -3.04 -18.61 -2.57
C ALA A 111 -3.95 -17.54 -3.20
N HIS A 112 -5.28 -17.68 -3.07
CA HIS A 112 -6.21 -16.65 -3.54
C HIS A 112 -6.06 -15.35 -2.76
N ILE A 113 -5.85 -15.43 -1.45
CA ILE A 113 -5.62 -14.27 -0.59
C ILE A 113 -4.34 -13.55 -1.04
N GLU A 114 -3.24 -14.27 -1.19
CA GLU A 114 -1.97 -13.70 -1.65
C GLU A 114 -2.12 -12.97 -3.00
N VAL A 115 -2.76 -13.61 -3.97
CA VAL A 115 -3.04 -13.00 -5.28
C VAL A 115 -3.88 -11.73 -5.13
N MET A 116 -4.89 -11.72 -4.24
CA MET A 116 -5.70 -10.53 -4.00
C MET A 116 -4.90 -9.37 -3.43
N TYR A 117 -4.02 -9.60 -2.45
CA TYR A 117 -3.12 -8.56 -1.93
C TYR A 117 -2.18 -8.03 -3.03
N GLN A 118 -1.62 -8.92 -3.84
CA GLN A 118 -0.72 -8.53 -4.95
C GLN A 118 -1.43 -7.67 -6.01
N LEU A 119 -2.66 -8.05 -6.40
CA LEU A 119 -3.43 -7.35 -7.44
C LEU A 119 -3.95 -5.98 -6.98
N THR A 120 -4.16 -5.82 -5.68
CA THR A 120 -4.75 -4.62 -5.09
C THR A 120 -3.72 -3.63 -4.53
N TYR A 121 -2.47 -4.08 -4.36
CA TYR A 121 -1.37 -3.22 -3.97
C TYR A 121 -1.08 -2.16 -5.04
N PRO A 122 -0.88 -0.87 -4.68
CA PRO A 122 -0.60 0.22 -5.62
C PRO A 122 0.83 0.16 -6.17
N SER A 123 1.20 -0.94 -6.81
CA SER A 123 2.46 -1.07 -7.53
C SER A 123 2.45 -0.24 -8.82
N LYS A 124 3.64 0.06 -9.35
CA LYS A 124 3.80 0.72 -10.65
C LYS A 124 2.98 0.03 -11.74
N GLU A 125 3.05 -1.29 -11.79
CA GLU A 125 2.33 -2.10 -12.76
C GLU A 125 0.82 -1.99 -12.59
N ASN A 126 0.32 -2.15 -11.36
CA ASN A 126 -1.12 -2.12 -11.08
C ASN A 126 -1.72 -0.73 -11.31
N VAL A 127 -1.00 0.33 -10.92
CA VAL A 127 -1.44 1.71 -11.16
C VAL A 127 -1.47 2.01 -12.67
N LEU A 128 -0.43 1.62 -13.43
CA LEU A 128 -0.43 1.81 -14.88
C LEU A 128 -1.58 1.09 -15.57
N LYS A 129 -1.93 -0.12 -15.12
CA LYS A 129 -3.04 -0.92 -15.71
C LYS A 129 -4.40 -0.26 -15.58
N ILE A 130 -4.62 0.51 -14.52
CA ILE A 130 -5.92 1.16 -14.27
C ILE A 130 -6.00 2.57 -14.85
N LEU A 131 -4.90 3.19 -15.29
CA LEU A 131 -4.94 4.50 -15.93
C LEU A 131 -5.46 4.39 -17.36
N SER A 132 -6.54 5.11 -17.66
CA SER A 132 -7.14 5.15 -18.99
C SER A 132 -7.33 6.60 -19.44
N SER A 133 -6.95 6.91 -20.68
CA SER A 133 -7.14 8.22 -21.27
C SER A 133 -7.53 8.13 -22.74
N THR A 134 -8.16 9.20 -23.24
CA THR A 134 -8.46 9.39 -24.66
C THR A 134 -8.05 10.81 -25.03
N PRO A 135 -6.76 11.05 -25.29
CA PRO A 135 -6.25 12.38 -25.62
C PRO A 135 -6.88 12.92 -26.90
N ALA A 136 -7.27 14.19 -26.88
CA ALA A 136 -7.85 14.88 -28.04
C ALA A 136 -6.78 15.57 -28.92
N ASP A 137 -5.63 15.90 -28.34
CA ASP A 137 -4.54 16.60 -29.02
C ASP A 137 -3.14 16.13 -28.56
N GLY A 138 -2.09 16.62 -29.24
CA GLY A 138 -0.71 16.24 -28.93
C GLY A 138 -0.20 16.76 -27.58
N SER A 139 -0.83 17.78 -26.98
CA SER A 139 -0.49 18.24 -25.64
C SER A 139 -1.01 17.28 -24.59
N GLU A 140 -2.26 16.83 -24.74
CA GLU A 140 -2.86 15.83 -23.86
C GLU A 140 -2.13 14.48 -23.92
N GLU A 141 -1.77 14.03 -25.13
CA GLU A 141 -0.99 12.80 -25.34
C GLU A 141 0.35 12.87 -24.59
N ARG A 142 1.06 13.99 -24.73
CA ARG A 142 2.32 14.23 -24.02
C ARG A 142 2.16 14.23 -22.50
N VAL A 143 1.11 14.87 -21.98
CA VAL A 143 0.83 14.87 -20.53
C VAL A 143 0.51 13.45 -20.04
N PHE A 144 -0.23 12.65 -20.81
CA PHE A 144 -0.47 11.25 -20.47
C PHE A 144 0.82 10.43 -20.40
N GLN A 145 1.69 10.58 -21.39
CA GLN A 145 2.99 9.90 -21.42
C GLN A 145 3.85 10.31 -20.23
N TRP A 146 3.82 11.59 -19.85
CA TRP A 146 4.47 12.10 -18.66
C TRP A 146 3.87 11.53 -17.37
N LEU A 147 2.55 11.39 -17.25
CA LEU A 147 1.92 10.73 -16.11
C LEU A 147 2.37 9.27 -15.99
N CYS A 148 2.37 8.52 -17.09
CA CYS A 148 2.87 7.14 -17.12
C CYS A 148 4.35 7.05 -16.73
N ARG A 149 5.17 8.02 -17.15
CA ARG A 149 6.56 8.13 -16.73
C ARG A 149 6.68 8.45 -15.23
N TYR A 150 5.88 9.38 -14.72
CA TYR A 150 5.83 9.73 -13.30
C TYR A 150 5.54 8.49 -12.46
N VAL A 151 4.50 7.72 -12.79
CA VAL A 151 4.16 6.46 -12.10
C VAL A 151 5.33 5.47 -12.08
N LYS A 152 6.09 5.35 -13.18
CA LYS A 152 7.27 4.46 -13.25
C LYS A 152 8.43 4.94 -12.36
N GLU A 153 8.58 6.25 -12.17
CA GLU A 153 9.63 6.85 -11.34
C GLU A 153 9.26 6.96 -9.85
N SER A 154 7.96 6.91 -9.50
CA SER A 154 7.48 7.08 -8.13
C SER A 154 7.76 5.89 -7.19
N ASP A 155 7.86 6.19 -5.90
CA ASP A 155 7.90 5.23 -4.80
C ASP A 155 6.49 4.72 -4.41
N GLY A 156 6.42 3.72 -3.53
CA GLY A 156 5.16 3.12 -3.11
C GLY A 156 4.21 4.09 -2.42
N ASP A 157 4.74 5.01 -1.62
CA ASP A 157 3.95 6.00 -0.87
C ASP A 157 3.25 6.98 -1.80
N VAL A 158 3.98 7.52 -2.78
CA VAL A 158 3.41 8.41 -3.80
C VAL A 158 2.37 7.69 -4.65
N LEU A 159 2.58 6.42 -4.98
CA LEU A 159 1.60 5.64 -5.73
C LEU A 159 0.33 5.39 -4.91
N GLY A 160 0.48 5.01 -3.64
CA GLY A 160 -0.65 4.89 -2.71
C GLY A 160 -1.43 6.20 -2.59
N ASN A 161 -0.73 7.33 -2.48
CA ASN A 161 -1.34 8.66 -2.45
C ASN A 161 -1.99 9.04 -3.77
N LEU A 162 -1.44 8.68 -4.93
CA LEU A 162 -2.09 8.91 -6.23
C LEU A 162 -3.42 8.16 -6.32
N VAL A 163 -3.44 6.87 -5.96
CA VAL A 163 -4.68 6.08 -5.97
C VAL A 163 -5.68 6.66 -4.97
N ARG A 164 -5.22 7.05 -3.77
CA ARG A 164 -6.07 7.66 -2.75
C ARG A 164 -6.61 9.02 -3.17
N PHE A 165 -5.80 9.86 -3.77
CA PHE A 165 -6.20 11.17 -4.29
C PHE A 165 -7.35 11.05 -5.29
N VAL A 166 -7.34 10.01 -6.14
CA VAL A 166 -8.32 9.83 -7.21
C VAL A 166 -9.51 8.95 -6.83
N THR A 167 -9.39 8.11 -5.81
CA THR A 167 -10.44 7.11 -5.47
C THR A 167 -10.90 7.17 -4.01
N ALA A 168 -10.34 8.07 -3.20
CA ALA A 168 -10.47 8.10 -1.74
C ALA A 168 -9.98 6.82 -1.03
N SER A 169 -9.28 5.93 -1.73
CA SER A 169 -8.78 4.65 -1.24
C SER A 169 -7.34 4.44 -1.69
N SER A 170 -6.46 3.91 -0.85
CA SER A 170 -5.07 3.59 -1.24
C SER A 170 -4.94 2.24 -1.96
N VAL A 171 -6.05 1.71 -2.47
CA VAL A 171 -6.19 0.34 -2.97
C VAL A 171 -6.51 0.36 -4.45
N VAL A 172 -5.78 -0.42 -5.25
CA VAL A 172 -6.16 -0.68 -6.64
C VAL A 172 -7.29 -1.71 -6.68
N ILE A 173 -8.32 -1.44 -7.46
CA ILE A 173 -9.43 -2.38 -7.68
C ILE A 173 -9.28 -3.00 -9.07
N PRO A 174 -8.96 -4.31 -9.16
CA PRO A 174 -8.80 -4.98 -10.45
C PRO A 174 -10.07 -4.89 -11.31
N GLY A 175 -9.90 -4.59 -12.59
CA GLY A 175 -11.00 -4.45 -13.54
C GLY A 175 -11.68 -3.07 -13.57
N GLU A 176 -11.28 -2.16 -12.68
CA GLU A 176 -11.74 -0.77 -12.72
C GLU A 176 -10.67 0.16 -13.32
N CYS A 177 -11.11 1.32 -13.83
CA CYS A 177 -10.23 2.29 -14.46
C CYS A 177 -10.34 3.67 -13.78
N ILE A 178 -9.20 4.35 -13.67
CA ILE A 178 -9.09 5.78 -13.44
C ILE A 178 -9.10 6.48 -14.80
N SER A 179 -10.07 7.37 -15.00
CA SER A 179 -10.18 8.17 -16.22
C SER A 179 -9.34 9.44 -16.11
N VAL A 180 -8.31 9.57 -16.93
CA VAL A 180 -7.47 10.77 -17.00
C VAL A 180 -8.06 11.75 -18.01
N ARG A 181 -8.38 12.95 -17.51
CA ARG A 181 -8.97 14.07 -18.25
C ARG A 181 -8.05 15.27 -18.20
N TYR A 182 -8.25 16.19 -19.14
CA TYR A 182 -7.37 17.34 -19.31
C TYR A 182 -8.16 18.63 -19.28
N GLU A 183 -7.55 19.66 -18.73
CA GLU A 183 -8.14 21.00 -18.65
C GLU A 183 -7.10 22.07 -18.96
N ALA A 184 -7.52 23.12 -19.65
CA ALA A 184 -6.71 24.32 -19.80
C ALA A 184 -6.81 25.13 -18.51
N MET A 185 -5.75 25.12 -17.70
CA MET A 185 -5.69 25.88 -16.46
C MET A 185 -4.74 27.08 -16.61
N PRO A 186 -5.08 28.26 -16.04
CA PRO A 186 -4.14 29.36 -15.92
C PRO A 186 -2.91 28.93 -15.12
N LEU A 187 -1.72 29.45 -15.47
CA LEU A 187 -0.44 29.05 -14.83
C LEU A 187 -0.46 29.12 -13.30
N LEU A 188 -1.11 30.16 -12.74
CA LEU A 188 -1.21 30.38 -11.30
C LEU A 188 -2.17 29.42 -10.58
N ALA A 189 -3.04 28.74 -11.34
CA ALA A 189 -4.05 27.82 -10.82
C ALA A 189 -3.80 26.36 -11.26
N MET A 190 -2.64 26.07 -11.86
CA MET A 190 -2.31 24.72 -12.32
C MET A 190 -2.18 23.75 -11.15
N ARG A 191 -3.11 22.79 -11.11
CA ARG A 191 -3.11 21.70 -10.13
C ARG A 191 -3.79 20.45 -10.66
N PRO A 192 -3.38 19.24 -10.24
CA PRO A 192 -4.22 18.07 -10.40
C PRO A 192 -5.53 18.28 -9.61
N LYS A 193 -6.64 17.82 -10.17
CA LYS A 193 -7.92 17.71 -9.46
C LYS A 193 -8.40 16.27 -9.51
N SER A 194 -9.21 15.87 -8.54
CA SER A 194 -9.85 14.55 -8.54
C SER A 194 -11.36 14.66 -8.39
N LYS A 195 -12.06 13.68 -8.95
CA LYS A 195 -13.47 13.41 -8.64
C LYS A 195 -13.58 11.98 -8.15
N THR A 196 -13.41 11.80 -6.84
CA THR A 196 -13.23 10.49 -6.20
C THR A 196 -14.38 9.52 -6.47
N CYS A 197 -15.63 10.01 -6.38
CA CYS A 197 -16.82 9.22 -6.70
C CYS A 197 -16.84 8.66 -8.14
N PHE A 198 -16.12 9.30 -9.06
CA PHE A 198 -16.10 8.95 -10.49
C PHE A 198 -14.73 8.42 -10.96
N LYS A 199 -13.73 8.36 -10.08
CA LYS A 199 -12.36 7.91 -10.39
C LYS A 199 -11.76 8.71 -11.55
N ILE A 200 -11.97 10.02 -11.53
CA ILE A 200 -11.46 10.94 -12.55
C ILE A 200 -10.26 11.69 -11.99
N LEU A 201 -9.13 11.62 -12.70
CA LEU A 201 -7.96 12.47 -12.49
C LEU A 201 -7.98 13.55 -13.57
N VAL A 202 -8.08 14.82 -13.18
CA VAL A 202 -7.99 15.96 -14.11
C VAL A 202 -6.60 16.55 -14.01
N LEU A 203 -5.90 16.67 -15.15
CA LEU A 203 -4.57 17.25 -15.25
C LEU A 203 -4.58 18.51 -16.11
N PRO A 204 -3.80 19.54 -15.74
CA PRO A 204 -3.50 20.66 -16.64
C PRO A 204 -2.87 20.15 -17.95
N LYS A 205 -3.35 20.64 -19.11
CA LYS A 205 -2.72 20.30 -20.40
C LYS A 205 -1.54 21.19 -20.79
N CYS A 206 -1.33 22.28 -20.06
CA CYS A 206 -0.37 23.34 -20.34
C CYS A 206 0.99 23.16 -19.65
N TYR A 207 1.33 21.95 -19.18
CA TYR A 207 2.67 21.68 -18.66
C TYR A 207 3.73 21.89 -19.75
N ASN A 208 4.75 22.69 -19.43
CA ASN A 208 5.84 23.00 -20.37
C ASN A 208 6.88 21.88 -20.41
N THR A 209 7.09 21.17 -19.28
CA THR A 209 8.08 20.10 -19.16
C THR A 209 7.59 18.98 -18.24
N PHE A 210 8.17 17.79 -18.39
CA PHE A 210 7.97 16.68 -17.44
C PHE A 210 8.30 17.10 -16.00
N ARG A 211 9.39 17.86 -15.80
CA ARG A 211 9.80 18.36 -14.48
C ARG A 211 8.72 19.22 -13.84
N SER A 212 8.16 20.19 -14.59
CA SER A 212 7.08 21.03 -14.06
C SER A 212 5.83 20.24 -13.67
N MET A 213 5.49 19.18 -14.42
CA MET A 213 4.38 18.30 -14.06
C MET A 213 4.70 17.47 -12.82
N LYS A 214 5.92 16.90 -12.76
CA LYS A 214 6.39 16.11 -11.61
C LYS A 214 6.37 16.93 -10.34
N ASP A 215 6.97 18.12 -10.34
CA ASP A 215 7.03 19.00 -9.16
C ASP A 215 5.61 19.39 -8.70
N ASN A 216 4.69 19.63 -9.63
CA ASN A 216 3.29 19.93 -9.32
C ASN A 216 2.59 18.71 -8.69
N LEU A 217 2.72 17.52 -9.29
CA LEU A 217 2.14 16.29 -8.73
C LEU A 217 2.74 15.94 -7.37
N ASP A 218 4.06 16.02 -7.20
CA ASP A 218 4.74 15.76 -5.93
C ASP A 218 4.23 16.70 -4.83
N PHE A 219 4.03 17.99 -5.14
CA PHE A 219 3.48 18.94 -4.18
C PHE A 219 2.12 18.49 -3.64
N TYR A 220 1.18 18.09 -4.50
CA TYR A 220 -0.15 17.66 -4.03
C TYR A 220 -0.12 16.26 -3.43
N LEU A 221 0.54 15.29 -4.06
CA LEU A 221 0.51 13.89 -3.62
C LEU A 221 1.31 13.63 -2.35
N ARG A 222 2.26 14.50 -1.99
CA ARG A 222 3.01 14.42 -0.73
C ARG A 222 2.39 15.27 0.39
N ASN A 223 1.48 16.20 0.07
CA ASN A 223 0.83 17.07 1.05
C ASN A 223 -0.70 16.89 1.02
N GLN A 224 -1.21 15.91 1.76
CA GLN A 224 -2.65 15.57 1.79
C GLN A 224 -3.53 16.74 2.26
N SER A 225 -3.00 17.67 3.05
CA SER A 225 -3.72 18.89 3.47
C SER A 225 -4.10 19.82 2.31
N GLN A 226 -3.52 19.62 1.13
CA GLN A 226 -3.81 20.40 -0.08
C GLN A 226 -4.90 19.76 -0.95
N TRP A 227 -5.51 18.65 -0.53
CA TRP A 227 -6.53 17.95 -1.31
C TRP A 227 -7.91 18.58 -1.19
N ASP A 228 -8.19 19.22 -0.04
CA ASP A 228 -9.47 19.85 0.27
C ASP A 228 -9.52 21.33 -0.13
N LEU A 229 -8.73 21.74 -1.13
CA LEU A 229 -8.81 23.10 -1.64
C LEU A 229 -10.12 23.26 -2.41
N GLU A 230 -11.13 23.77 -1.71
CA GLU A 230 -12.39 24.24 -2.30
C GLU A 230 -12.07 25.14 -3.51
N ASP A 231 -12.66 24.83 -4.66
CA ASP A 231 -12.71 25.71 -5.83
C ASP A 231 -13.70 26.86 -5.56
#